data_AF-A0A816MQ84-F1
#
_entry.id   AF-A0A816MQ84-F1
#
_cell.length_a   1.000
_cell.length_b   1.000
_cell.length_c   1.000
_cell.angle_alpha   90.00
_cell.angle_beta   90.00
_cell.angle_gamma   90.00
#
_symmetry.space_group_name_H-M   'P 1'
#
loop_
_entity.id
_entity.type
_entity.pdbx_description
1 polymer ?
#
loop_
_entity_poly.entity_id
_entity_poly.type
_entity_poly.pdbx_seq_one_letter_code
_entity_poly.pdbx_strand_id
1 'polypeptide(L)'
;MNRNNCSEFIWQHYGRIINKNVLYWGNSLIKLNKIKHDLNFLKTCKKEKLILKFVRFHVTSTHAVYKKAIHQFYQNILTDEIKYKERQLTKAYHIPSNFHKTNYNDINKNHFYMFEKIFEKLILKKSKNWIVIHNRKFESLRTEYNRTSDDPNISSTDLIKNYSKRKLTSQEHAALINGLDFVYHNLSFNDKDFVRSVETFFVSLLGRCTDKYDWEEKDIDENTIYNLTPEQLQYAAKLRSISDRFKRNAIKELQSYKNNHKEYLSSLRKLAQDKSIYITRPDKGKGVVILDLNEYINKMHEILNDWSTFKTINHDPTLKKENKLKRILCNLKKRGFL
;
A
#
# COMPACT_ATOMS: atom_id res chain seq x y z
N MET A 1 -0.32 48.99 -1.01
CA MET A 1 -1.65 48.60 -1.49
C MET A 1 -1.87 47.10 -1.32
N ASN A 2 -2.91 46.70 -0.60
CA ASN A 2 -3.40 45.32 -0.57
C ASN A 2 -4.14 44.98 -1.88
N ARG A 3 -4.32 43.69 -2.18
CA ARG A 3 -4.99 43.20 -3.40
C ARG A 3 -6.40 43.79 -3.57
N ASN A 4 -7.12 44.03 -2.48
CA ASN A 4 -8.47 44.59 -2.48
C ASN A 4 -8.44 46.07 -2.90
N ASN A 5 -7.55 46.87 -2.30
CA ASN A 5 -7.36 48.28 -2.66
C ASN A 5 -6.89 48.45 -4.12
N CYS A 6 -6.14 47.47 -4.65
CA CYS A 6 -5.72 47.47 -6.05
C CYS A 6 -6.89 47.20 -7.02
N SER A 7 -7.80 46.29 -6.67
CA SER A 7 -8.98 46.02 -7.50
C SER A 7 -9.97 47.17 -7.50
N GLU A 8 -10.18 47.82 -6.35
CA GLU A 8 -11.00 49.03 -6.24
C GLU A 8 -10.41 50.18 -7.06
N PHE A 9 -9.10 50.39 -6.99
CA PHE A 9 -8.39 51.39 -7.80
C PHE A 9 -8.54 51.15 -9.30
N ILE A 10 -8.36 49.90 -9.78
CA ILE A 10 -8.53 49.58 -11.21
C ILE A 10 -9.98 49.81 -11.64
N TRP A 11 -10.94 49.44 -10.80
CA TRP A 11 -12.35 49.60 -11.11
C TRP A 11 -12.75 51.08 -11.24
N GLN A 12 -12.25 51.95 -10.35
CA GLN A 12 -12.53 53.38 -10.37
C GLN A 12 -11.90 54.11 -11.57
N HIS A 13 -10.68 53.75 -11.97
CA HIS A 13 -9.96 54.44 -13.05
C HIS A 13 -10.19 53.87 -14.45
N TYR A 14 -10.47 52.58 -14.57
CA TYR A 14 -10.52 51.88 -15.87
C TYR A 14 -11.81 51.07 -16.08
N GLY A 15 -12.72 51.10 -15.12
CA GLY A 15 -13.99 50.41 -15.19
C GLY A 15 -13.91 48.89 -14.99
N ARG A 16 -15.08 48.24 -15.11
CA ARG A 16 -15.28 46.85 -14.70
C ARG A 16 -14.60 45.81 -15.61
N ILE A 17 -14.54 46.10 -16.91
CA ILE A 17 -14.00 45.17 -17.91
C ILE A 17 -12.48 45.02 -17.72
N ILE A 18 -11.77 46.15 -17.62
CA ILE A 18 -10.32 46.17 -17.44
C ILE A 18 -9.94 45.55 -16.09
N ASN A 19 -10.68 45.85 -15.01
CA ASN A 19 -10.46 45.20 -13.70
C ASN A 19 -10.55 43.67 -13.79
N LYS A 20 -11.59 43.15 -14.47
CA LYS A 20 -11.74 41.70 -14.66
C LYS A 20 -10.57 41.10 -15.45
N ASN A 21 -10.14 41.78 -16.52
CA ASN A 21 -9.04 41.32 -17.37
C ASN A 21 -7.71 41.31 -16.60
N VAL A 22 -7.38 42.37 -15.85
CA VAL A 22 -6.15 42.47 -15.04
C VAL A 22 -6.13 41.42 -13.93
N LEU A 23 -7.25 41.20 -13.25
CA LEU A 23 -7.35 40.15 -12.22
C LEU A 23 -7.22 38.75 -12.82
N TYR A 24 -7.83 38.50 -13.98
CA TYR A 24 -7.69 37.24 -14.70
C TYR A 24 -6.25 36.98 -15.11
N TRP A 25 -5.56 37.99 -15.65
CA TRP A 25 -4.15 37.94 -15.98
C TRP A 25 -3.28 37.64 -14.75
N GLY A 26 -3.47 38.36 -13.65
CA GLY A 26 -2.71 38.15 -12.41
C GLY A 26 -2.95 36.77 -11.78
N ASN A 27 -4.20 36.28 -11.80
CA ASN A 27 -4.52 34.91 -11.38
C ASN A 27 -3.85 33.87 -12.29
N SER A 28 -3.76 34.14 -13.58
CA SER A 28 -3.11 33.26 -14.57
C SER A 28 -1.60 33.21 -14.36
N LEU A 29 -0.95 34.33 -14.02
CA LEU A 29 0.45 34.38 -13.61
C LEU A 29 0.73 33.56 -12.33
N ILE A 30 -0.17 33.64 -11.34
CA ILE A 30 -0.07 32.83 -10.13
C ILE A 30 -0.21 31.34 -10.48
N LYS A 31 -1.17 30.97 -11.32
CA LYS A 31 -1.38 29.59 -11.77
C LYS A 31 -0.17 29.05 -12.53
N LEU A 32 0.40 29.86 -13.42
CA LEU A 32 1.62 29.52 -14.18
C LEU A 32 2.80 29.23 -13.25
N ASN A 33 3.06 30.11 -12.27
CA ASN A 33 4.14 29.89 -11.30
C ASN A 33 3.89 28.67 -10.41
N LYS A 34 2.63 28.41 -10.01
CA LYS A 34 2.30 27.18 -9.27
C LYS A 34 2.63 25.93 -10.09
N ILE A 35 2.25 25.89 -11.37
CA ILE A 35 2.55 24.75 -12.25
C ILE A 35 4.06 24.55 -12.39
N LYS A 36 4.86 25.63 -12.48
CA LYS A 36 6.33 25.54 -12.47
C LYS A 36 6.88 24.88 -11.21
N HIS A 37 6.40 25.28 -10.04
CA HIS A 37 6.81 24.69 -8.76
C HIS A 37 6.38 23.23 -8.63
N ASP A 38 5.14 22.89 -9.04
CA ASP A 38 4.63 21.52 -9.06
C ASP A 38 5.47 20.64 -10.02
N LEU A 39 5.84 21.15 -11.20
CA LEU A 39 6.71 20.45 -12.16
C LEU A 39 8.11 20.22 -11.61
N ASN A 40 8.70 21.23 -10.96
CA ASN A 40 10.00 21.06 -10.32
C ASN A 40 9.94 19.96 -9.25
N PHE A 41 8.87 19.96 -8.43
CA PHE A 41 8.64 18.92 -7.43
C PHE A 41 8.57 17.52 -8.07
N LEU A 42 7.75 17.32 -9.10
CA LEU A 42 7.61 16.02 -9.78
C LEU A 42 8.91 15.57 -10.47
N LYS A 43 9.66 16.48 -11.10
CA LYS A 43 10.95 16.18 -11.73
C LYS A 43 11.99 15.74 -10.71
N THR A 44 12.06 16.40 -9.56
CA THR A 44 12.92 15.99 -8.45
C THR A 44 12.51 14.63 -7.90
N CYS A 45 11.21 14.37 -7.70
CA CYS A 45 10.73 13.02 -7.30
C CYS A 45 11.18 11.93 -8.29
N LYS A 46 11.11 12.21 -9.60
CA LYS A 46 11.58 11.27 -10.64
C LYS A 46 13.09 11.04 -10.54
N LYS A 47 13.89 12.10 -10.34
CA LYS A 47 15.35 12.01 -10.19
C LYS A 47 15.76 11.18 -8.97
N GLU A 48 15.08 11.40 -7.85
CA GLU A 48 15.33 10.70 -6.57
C GLU A 48 14.61 9.33 -6.48
N LYS A 49 13.94 8.87 -7.55
CA LYS A 49 13.14 7.62 -7.59
C LYS A 49 12.10 7.51 -6.46
N LEU A 50 11.57 8.64 -6.00
CA LEU A 50 10.56 8.71 -4.96
C LEU A 50 9.16 8.42 -5.53
N ILE A 51 8.44 7.47 -4.93
CA ILE A 51 7.08 7.12 -5.35
C ILE A 51 6.05 7.95 -4.59
N LEU A 52 5.33 8.81 -5.31
CA LEU A 52 4.29 9.66 -4.77
C LEU A 52 3.05 8.86 -4.34
N LYS A 53 2.42 9.26 -3.22
CA LYS A 53 1.25 8.57 -2.67
C LYS A 53 0.06 8.48 -3.64
N PHE A 54 -0.19 9.52 -4.44
CA PHE A 54 -1.30 9.53 -5.40
C PHE A 54 -1.08 8.58 -6.60
N VAL A 55 0.17 8.17 -6.85
CA VAL A 55 0.51 7.22 -7.91
C VAL A 55 0.31 5.77 -7.44
N ARG A 56 0.29 5.56 -6.13
CA ARG A 56 0.14 4.22 -5.54
C ARG A 56 -1.32 3.81 -5.54
N PHE A 57 -1.58 2.59 -5.98
CA PHE A 57 -2.85 1.91 -5.81
C PHE A 57 -2.62 0.56 -5.17
N HIS A 58 -3.62 0.06 -4.43
CA HIS A 58 -3.51 -1.20 -3.74
C HIS A 58 -3.57 -2.35 -4.75
N VAL A 59 -2.57 -3.23 -4.73
CA VAL A 59 -2.56 -4.48 -5.50
C VAL A 59 -2.54 -5.62 -4.51
N THR A 60 -3.51 -6.53 -4.64
CA THR A 60 -3.73 -7.65 -3.71
C THR A 60 -2.74 -8.80 -3.88
N SER A 61 -1.98 -8.84 -4.98
CA SER A 61 -1.03 -9.91 -5.29
C SER A 61 0.31 -9.73 -4.57
N THR A 62 0.72 -10.76 -3.83
CA THR A 62 1.92 -10.80 -2.98
C THR A 62 3.18 -11.31 -3.69
N HIS A 63 3.10 -11.70 -4.97
CA HIS A 63 4.24 -12.31 -5.65
C HIS A 63 5.33 -11.29 -6.00
N ALA A 64 6.60 -11.63 -5.71
CA ALA A 64 7.76 -10.76 -5.90
C ALA A 64 7.96 -10.29 -7.36
N VAL A 65 7.56 -11.11 -8.34
CA VAL A 65 7.60 -10.78 -9.78
C VAL A 65 6.73 -9.55 -10.09
N TYR A 66 5.55 -9.45 -9.46
CA TYR A 66 4.66 -8.31 -9.66
C TYR A 66 5.18 -7.04 -8.98
N LYS A 67 6.00 -7.13 -7.91
CA LYS A 67 6.57 -5.96 -7.22
C LYS A 67 7.42 -5.09 -8.16
N LYS A 68 8.23 -5.71 -9.03
CA LYS A 68 9.05 -5.00 -10.02
C LYS A 68 8.19 -4.34 -11.10
N ALA A 69 7.21 -5.07 -11.63
CA ALA A 69 6.27 -4.57 -12.63
C ALA A 69 5.42 -3.39 -12.08
N ILE A 70 4.94 -3.49 -10.84
CA ILE A 70 4.20 -2.44 -10.14
C ILE A 70 5.07 -1.18 -9.97
N HIS A 71 6.33 -1.34 -9.54
CA HIS A 71 7.24 -0.20 -9.38
C HIS A 71 7.49 0.52 -10.72
N GLN A 72 7.68 -0.25 -11.80
CA GLN A 72 7.82 0.31 -13.14
C GLN A 72 6.55 1.02 -13.61
N PHE A 73 5.37 0.47 -13.29
CA PHE A 73 4.10 1.12 -13.58
C PHE A 73 3.93 2.45 -12.83
N TYR A 74 4.33 2.53 -11.57
CA TYR A 74 4.34 3.79 -10.82
C TYR A 74 5.26 4.83 -11.46
N GLN A 75 6.44 4.42 -11.93
CA GLN A 75 7.32 5.33 -12.66
C GLN A 75 6.67 5.84 -13.95
N ASN A 76 5.97 4.98 -14.69
CA ASN A 76 5.26 5.38 -15.91
C ASN A 76 4.16 6.40 -15.62
N ILE A 77 3.31 6.16 -14.61
CA ILE A 77 2.29 7.14 -14.19
C ILE A 77 2.93 8.48 -13.83
N LEU A 78 4.05 8.47 -13.08
CA LEU A 78 4.76 9.71 -12.75
C LEU A 78 5.25 10.43 -14.01
N THR A 79 5.74 9.70 -15.02
CA THR A 79 6.14 10.32 -16.28
C THR A 79 4.97 10.93 -17.05
N ASP A 80 3.80 10.30 -17.01
CA ASP A 80 2.61 10.81 -17.69
C ASP A 80 2.03 12.03 -16.96
N GLU A 81 2.08 12.06 -15.63
CA GLU A 81 1.71 13.25 -14.85
C GLU A 81 2.64 14.44 -15.15
N ILE A 82 3.95 14.21 -15.30
CA ILE A 82 4.90 15.25 -15.72
C ILE A 82 4.52 15.78 -17.11
N LYS A 83 4.28 14.90 -18.08
CA LYS A 83 3.86 15.31 -19.44
C LYS A 83 2.55 16.09 -19.41
N TYR A 84 1.58 15.66 -18.61
CA TYR A 84 0.30 16.34 -18.44
C TYR A 84 0.49 17.76 -17.90
N LYS A 85 1.32 17.92 -16.86
CA LYS A 85 1.64 19.23 -16.27
C LYS A 85 2.43 20.13 -17.22
N GLU A 86 3.32 19.58 -18.05
CA GLU A 86 4.02 20.33 -19.09
C GLU A 86 3.06 20.88 -20.15
N ARG A 87 2.08 20.07 -20.61
CA ARG A 87 1.02 20.56 -21.51
C ARG A 87 0.20 21.69 -20.88
N GLN A 88 -0.11 21.57 -19.59
CA GLN A 88 -0.81 22.63 -18.85
C GLN A 88 0.04 23.89 -18.69
N LEU A 89 1.36 23.76 -18.55
CA LEU A 89 2.28 24.89 -18.51
C LEU A 89 2.27 25.64 -19.86
N THR A 90 2.35 24.93 -20.98
CA THR A 90 2.26 25.54 -22.32
C THR A 90 0.96 26.31 -22.49
N LYS A 91 -0.17 25.72 -22.11
CA LYS A 91 -1.48 26.40 -22.12
C LYS A 91 -1.52 27.64 -21.24
N ALA A 92 -0.90 27.57 -20.05
CA ALA A 92 -0.87 28.69 -19.10
C ALA A 92 -0.01 29.87 -19.59
N TYR A 93 1.00 29.64 -20.44
CA TYR A 93 1.84 30.71 -21.00
C TYR A 93 1.10 31.62 -21.99
N HIS A 94 0.12 31.09 -22.74
CA HIS A 94 -0.60 31.87 -23.73
C HIS A 94 -1.42 33.01 -23.12
N ILE A 95 -1.96 32.84 -21.90
CA ILE A 95 -2.84 33.83 -21.29
C ILE A 95 -2.10 35.12 -20.92
N PRO A 96 -0.96 35.10 -20.20
CA PRO A 96 -0.18 36.30 -19.95
C PRO A 96 0.36 36.95 -21.23
N SER A 97 0.80 36.16 -22.19
CA SER A 97 1.35 36.67 -23.46
C SER A 97 0.30 37.41 -24.30
N ASN A 98 -0.93 36.89 -24.36
CA ASN A 98 -2.02 37.53 -25.10
C ASN A 98 -2.54 38.80 -24.42
N PHE A 99 -2.50 38.87 -23.08
CA PHE A 99 -2.95 40.05 -22.35
C PHE A 99 -2.17 41.32 -22.73
N HIS A 100 -0.84 41.21 -22.90
CA HIS A 100 0.00 42.32 -23.37
C HIS A 100 -0.33 42.74 -24.80
N LYS A 101 -0.88 41.86 -25.64
CA LYS A 101 -1.26 42.22 -27.02
C LYS A 101 -2.61 42.95 -27.07
N THR A 102 -3.53 42.60 -26.17
CA THR A 102 -4.92 43.08 -26.24
C THR A 102 -5.24 44.28 -25.36
N ASN A 103 -4.61 44.41 -24.19
CA ASN A 103 -5.00 45.44 -23.20
C ASN A 103 -3.85 46.38 -22.79
N TYR A 104 -2.68 46.28 -23.43
CA TYR A 104 -1.51 47.10 -23.05
C TYR A 104 -1.69 48.58 -23.39
N ASN A 105 -2.43 48.89 -24.45
CA ASN A 105 -2.70 50.27 -24.86
C ASN A 105 -3.83 50.92 -24.04
N ASP A 106 -4.66 50.13 -23.35
CA ASP A 106 -5.83 50.62 -22.61
C ASP A 106 -5.50 51.04 -21.17
N ILE A 107 -4.28 50.78 -20.71
CA ILE A 107 -3.84 51.03 -19.32
C ILE A 107 -2.62 51.94 -19.34
N ASN A 108 -2.59 52.95 -18.47
CA ASN A 108 -1.40 53.79 -18.26
C ASN A 108 -0.20 52.91 -17.84
N LYS A 109 0.93 53.08 -18.53
CA LYS A 109 2.18 52.35 -18.29
C LYS A 109 2.62 52.34 -16.81
N ASN A 110 2.44 53.46 -16.11
CA ASN A 110 2.80 53.57 -14.69
C ASN A 110 1.89 52.72 -13.79
N HIS A 111 0.58 52.72 -14.06
CA HIS A 111 -0.38 51.87 -13.33
C HIS A 111 -0.15 50.40 -13.64
N PHE A 112 0.15 50.06 -14.90
CA PHE A 112 0.48 48.70 -15.29
C PHE A 112 1.73 48.15 -14.57
N TYR A 113 2.81 48.94 -14.53
CA TYR A 113 4.02 48.59 -13.78
C TYR A 113 3.73 48.38 -12.28
N MET A 114 2.87 49.22 -11.70
CA MET A 114 2.43 49.07 -10.31
C MET A 114 1.70 47.72 -10.10
N PHE A 115 0.83 47.32 -11.04
CA PHE A 115 0.13 46.04 -10.98
C PHE A 115 1.10 44.86 -11.12
N GLU A 116 2.05 44.92 -12.05
CA GLU A 116 3.13 43.93 -12.18
C GLU A 116 3.85 43.74 -10.85
N LYS A 117 4.29 44.83 -10.21
CA LYS A 117 4.98 44.78 -8.91
C LYS A 117 4.13 44.18 -7.80
N ILE A 118 2.83 44.45 -7.79
CA ILE A 118 1.90 43.86 -6.80
C ILE A 118 1.79 42.34 -7.02
N PHE A 119 1.60 41.90 -8.27
CA PHE A 119 1.50 40.47 -8.57
C PHE A 119 2.82 39.73 -8.35
N GLU A 120 3.96 40.33 -8.69
CA GLU A 120 5.30 39.81 -8.36
C GLU A 120 5.42 39.56 -6.86
N LYS A 121 5.08 40.53 -6.00
CA LYS A 121 5.12 40.37 -4.53
C LYS A 121 4.20 39.24 -4.06
N LEU A 122 2.99 39.13 -4.62
CA LEU A 122 2.05 38.06 -4.30
C LEU A 122 2.55 36.68 -4.73
N ILE A 123 3.16 36.60 -5.91
CA ILE A 123 3.77 35.37 -6.45
C ILE A 123 4.94 34.94 -5.55
N LEU A 124 5.81 35.88 -5.16
CA LEU A 124 6.93 35.59 -4.26
C LEU A 124 6.45 35.04 -2.91
N LYS A 125 5.40 35.64 -2.32
CA LYS A 125 4.80 35.14 -1.07
C LYS A 125 4.25 33.73 -1.23
N LYS A 126 3.52 33.45 -2.32
CA LYS A 126 2.97 32.11 -2.59
C LYS A 126 4.05 31.08 -2.92
N SER A 127 5.09 31.49 -3.65
CA SER A 127 6.25 30.66 -4.00
C SER A 127 6.94 30.11 -2.76
N LYS A 128 7.21 30.97 -1.77
CA LYS A 128 7.75 30.55 -0.46
C LYS A 128 6.87 29.48 0.19
N ASN A 129 5.56 29.68 0.21
CA ASN A 129 4.62 28.70 0.78
C ASN A 129 4.63 27.36 0.03
N TRP A 130 4.64 27.39 -1.31
CA TRP A 130 4.70 26.16 -2.12
C TRP A 130 6.00 25.39 -1.90
N ILE A 131 7.13 26.10 -1.81
CA ILE A 131 8.43 25.48 -1.50
C ILE A 131 8.37 24.79 -0.13
N VAL A 132 7.85 25.44 0.91
CA VAL A 132 7.71 24.82 2.25
C VAL A 132 6.83 23.58 2.20
N ILE A 133 5.69 23.62 1.48
CA ILE A 133 4.80 22.48 1.31
C ILE A 133 5.50 21.33 0.58
N HIS A 134 6.23 21.64 -0.50
CA HIS A 134 6.98 20.65 -1.28
C HIS A 134 8.12 20.03 -0.47
N ASN A 135 8.85 20.82 0.32
CA ASN A 135 9.90 20.33 1.21
C ASN A 135 9.33 19.38 2.27
N ARG A 136 8.20 19.72 2.92
CA ARG A 136 7.53 18.81 3.86
C ARG A 136 7.11 17.49 3.19
N LYS A 137 6.63 17.56 1.94
CA LYS A 137 6.30 16.36 1.17
C LYS A 137 7.54 15.54 0.82
N PHE A 138 8.65 16.19 0.43
CA PHE A 138 9.91 15.51 0.16
C PHE A 138 10.42 14.79 1.40
N GLU A 139 10.48 15.46 2.56
CA GLU A 139 10.90 14.85 3.81
C GLU A 139 10.05 13.61 4.12
N SER A 140 8.72 13.73 4.06
CA SER A 140 7.84 12.57 4.27
C SER A 140 8.09 11.42 3.27
N LEU A 141 8.38 11.72 2.01
CA LEU A 141 8.65 10.70 0.99
C LEU A 141 10.03 10.07 1.16
N ARG A 142 11.04 10.84 1.55
CA ARG A 142 12.41 10.37 1.83
C ARG A 142 12.44 9.52 3.09
N THR A 143 11.75 9.92 4.15
CA THR A 143 11.59 9.08 5.35
C THR A 143 10.94 7.74 4.98
N GLU A 144 9.93 7.74 4.12
CA GLU A 144 9.26 6.51 3.68
C GLU A 144 10.13 5.66 2.74
N TYR A 145 10.88 6.28 1.84
CA TYR A 145 11.83 5.60 0.95
C TYR A 145 12.93 4.92 1.77
N ASN A 146 13.49 5.63 2.74
CA ASN A 146 14.50 5.11 3.66
C ASN A 146 13.96 3.97 4.54
N ARG A 147 12.65 3.92 4.83
CA ARG A 147 12.00 2.75 5.47
C ARG A 147 11.98 1.50 4.60
N THR A 148 12.11 1.63 3.28
CA THR A 148 12.03 0.51 2.33
C THR A 148 13.39 0.03 1.81
N SER A 149 14.44 0.82 2.02
CA SER A 149 15.82 0.48 1.70
C SER A 149 16.55 0.03 2.97
N ASP A 150 16.65 -1.28 3.15
CA ASP A 150 17.63 -2.00 3.98
C ASP A 150 18.22 -1.25 5.20
N ASP A 151 17.40 -1.06 6.23
CA ASP A 151 17.88 -0.81 7.58
C ASP A 151 17.10 -1.68 8.59
N PRO A 152 17.72 -2.69 9.23
CA PRO A 152 17.05 -3.61 10.15
C PRO A 152 16.53 -2.94 11.44
N ASN A 153 16.78 -1.64 11.63
CA ASN A 153 16.58 -0.94 12.90
C ASN A 153 15.69 0.31 12.80
N ILE A 154 14.57 0.25 12.08
CA ILE A 154 13.52 1.28 12.21
C ILE A 154 12.44 0.83 13.19
N SER A 155 12.64 1.28 14.45
CA SER A 155 11.68 1.50 15.52
C SER A 155 10.40 0.65 15.47
N SER A 156 10.58 -0.62 15.82
CA SER A 156 9.56 -1.62 16.09
C SER A 156 8.62 -1.27 17.26
N THR A 157 8.79 -0.10 17.88
CA THR A 157 8.02 0.39 19.02
C THR A 157 6.64 0.95 18.66
N ASP A 158 6.39 1.35 17.41
CA ASP A 158 5.09 1.94 17.00
C ASP A 158 4.06 0.92 16.50
N LEU A 159 4.48 -0.33 16.23
CA LEU A 159 3.58 -1.38 15.75
C LEU A 159 2.72 -1.96 16.87
N ILE A 160 3.22 -1.97 18.10
CA ILE A 160 2.50 -2.52 19.27
C ILE A 160 2.00 -1.37 20.12
N LYS A 161 0.69 -1.21 20.21
CA LYS A 161 0.04 -0.27 21.11
C LYS A 161 -0.50 -1.02 22.32
N ASN A 162 0.21 -0.91 23.44
CA ASN A 162 -0.24 -1.50 24.69
C ASN A 162 -0.96 -0.45 25.54
N TYR A 163 -2.28 -0.60 25.66
CA TYR A 163 -3.14 0.17 26.56
C TYR A 163 -3.57 -0.64 27.78
N SER A 164 -3.09 -1.88 27.94
CA SER A 164 -3.34 -2.68 29.13
C SER A 164 -2.40 -2.33 30.28
N LYS A 165 -2.78 -2.68 31.50
CA LYS A 165 -1.91 -2.57 32.68
C LYS A 165 -0.75 -3.56 32.68
N ARG A 166 -0.84 -4.65 31.89
CA ARG A 166 0.21 -5.67 31.80
C ARG A 166 1.42 -5.12 31.06
N LYS A 167 2.60 -5.22 31.68
CA LYS A 167 3.88 -4.94 31.03
C LYS A 167 4.31 -6.16 30.21
N LEU A 168 4.57 -5.94 28.93
CA LEU A 168 5.13 -6.97 28.05
C LEU A 168 6.61 -7.16 28.37
N THR A 169 7.04 -8.42 28.37
CA THR A 169 8.45 -8.78 28.39
C THR A 169 9.11 -8.49 27.03
N SER A 170 10.43 -8.33 27.00
CA SER A 170 11.18 -8.10 25.77
C SER A 170 10.96 -9.20 24.72
N GLN A 171 10.76 -10.44 25.16
CA GLN A 171 10.48 -11.58 24.28
C GLN A 171 9.07 -11.54 23.69
N GLU A 172 8.06 -11.21 24.50
CA GLU A 172 6.67 -11.02 24.02
C GLU A 172 6.62 -9.87 23.01
N HIS A 173 7.32 -8.78 23.30
CA HIS A 173 7.41 -7.65 22.38
C HIS A 173 8.06 -8.05 21.04
N ALA A 174 9.20 -8.73 21.08
CA ALA A 174 9.88 -9.23 19.88
C ALA A 174 9.01 -10.19 19.06
N ALA A 175 8.22 -11.05 19.71
CA ALA A 175 7.30 -11.95 19.03
C ALA A 175 6.14 -11.20 18.34
N LEU A 176 5.56 -10.21 19.02
CA LEU A 176 4.41 -9.44 18.52
C LEU A 176 4.76 -8.41 17.45
N ILE A 177 6.02 -7.98 17.34
CA ILE A 177 6.47 -7.01 16.32
C ILE A 177 6.17 -7.50 14.90
N ASN A 178 6.20 -8.82 14.68
CA ASN A 178 5.93 -9.40 13.37
C ASN A 178 4.44 -9.29 12.97
N GLY A 179 3.56 -8.90 13.89
CA GLY A 179 2.13 -8.75 13.69
C GLY A 179 1.33 -10.04 13.89
N LEU A 180 0.00 -9.91 13.99
CA LEU A 180 -0.91 -11.04 14.24
C LEU A 180 -1.10 -11.98 13.03
N ASP A 181 -0.65 -11.58 11.84
CA ASP A 181 -0.69 -12.41 10.63
C ASP A 181 0.55 -13.28 10.47
N PHE A 182 1.57 -13.06 11.30
CA PHE A 182 2.81 -13.80 11.22
C PHE A 182 2.64 -15.21 11.77
N VAL A 183 2.99 -16.20 10.95
CA VAL A 183 2.92 -17.61 11.29
C VAL A 183 4.34 -18.14 11.46
N TYR A 184 4.64 -18.65 12.65
CA TYR A 184 5.86 -19.45 12.85
C TYR A 184 5.70 -20.78 12.10
N HIS A 185 6.76 -21.20 11.40
CA HIS A 185 6.73 -22.41 10.59
C HIS A 185 6.27 -23.63 11.40
N ASN A 186 5.56 -24.54 10.73
CA ASN A 186 5.17 -25.81 11.32
C ASN A 186 6.43 -26.55 11.79
N LEU A 187 6.47 -26.92 13.07
CA LEU A 187 7.63 -27.51 13.71
C LEU A 187 7.79 -29.01 13.42
N SER A 188 6.86 -29.59 12.66
CA SER A 188 6.90 -31.00 12.25
C SER A 188 7.01 -31.14 10.74
N PHE A 189 7.95 -31.97 10.30
CA PHE A 189 8.03 -32.42 8.91
C PHE A 189 6.90 -33.44 8.65
N ASN A 190 6.03 -33.17 7.68
CA ASN A 190 5.00 -34.14 7.31
C ASN A 190 5.61 -35.22 6.40
N ASP A 191 6.08 -36.28 7.03
CA ASP A 191 6.74 -37.39 6.35
C ASP A 191 5.81 -38.11 5.37
N LYS A 192 4.54 -38.30 5.76
CA LYS A 192 3.56 -39.02 4.94
C LYS A 192 3.24 -38.27 3.66
N ASP A 193 3.01 -36.97 3.75
CA ASP A 193 2.72 -36.15 2.58
C ASP A 193 3.94 -36.03 1.67
N PHE A 194 5.14 -35.95 2.24
CA PHE A 194 6.38 -35.93 1.48
C PHE A 194 6.59 -37.23 0.69
N VAL A 195 6.48 -38.38 1.36
CA VAL A 195 6.61 -39.70 0.71
C VAL A 195 5.56 -39.85 -0.38
N ARG A 196 4.29 -39.55 -0.08
CA ARG A 196 3.21 -39.58 -1.07
C ARG A 196 3.50 -38.70 -2.29
N SER A 197 4.04 -37.49 -2.08
CA SER A 197 4.37 -36.57 -3.17
C SER A 197 5.50 -37.11 -4.04
N VAL A 198 6.52 -37.71 -3.42
CA VAL A 198 7.65 -38.34 -4.11
C VAL A 198 7.19 -39.57 -4.90
N GLU A 199 6.34 -40.42 -4.31
CA GLU A 199 5.75 -41.58 -4.98
C GLU A 199 4.86 -41.16 -6.15
N THR A 200 3.98 -40.18 -5.94
CA THR A 200 3.12 -39.64 -7.01
C THR A 200 3.96 -39.06 -8.15
N PHE A 201 5.03 -38.35 -7.81
CA PHE A 201 5.97 -37.84 -8.80
C PHE A 201 6.62 -38.98 -9.60
N PHE A 202 7.11 -40.02 -8.91
CA PHE A 202 7.74 -41.17 -9.56
C PHE A 202 6.77 -41.92 -10.48
N VAL A 203 5.56 -42.22 -9.99
CA VAL A 203 4.47 -42.83 -10.78
C VAL A 203 4.09 -41.96 -11.99
N SER A 204 4.00 -40.64 -11.82
CA SER A 204 3.71 -39.72 -12.95
C SER A 204 4.82 -39.72 -14.01
N LEU A 205 6.06 -40.04 -13.61
CA LEU A 205 7.21 -40.13 -14.49
C LEU A 205 7.19 -41.45 -15.26
N LEU A 206 6.80 -42.55 -14.61
CA LEU A 206 6.60 -43.86 -15.23
C LEU A 206 5.45 -43.85 -16.24
N GLY A 207 4.31 -43.24 -15.90
CA GLY A 207 3.14 -43.15 -16.79
C GLY A 207 3.33 -42.27 -18.05
N ARG A 208 4.47 -41.59 -18.20
CA ARG A 208 4.89 -40.95 -19.45
C ARG A 208 5.81 -41.82 -20.32
N CYS A 209 6.30 -42.94 -19.78
CA CYS A 209 7.31 -43.79 -20.40
C CYS A 209 6.88 -45.26 -20.59
N THR A 210 5.83 -45.72 -19.92
CA THR A 210 5.32 -47.11 -19.98
C THR A 210 3.82 -47.15 -19.65
N ASP A 211 3.06 -48.08 -20.25
CA ASP A 211 1.63 -48.23 -19.97
C ASP A 211 1.43 -48.76 -18.53
N LYS A 212 0.32 -48.38 -17.88
CA LYS A 212 0.07 -48.66 -16.44
C LYS A 212 0.10 -50.16 -16.09
N TYR A 213 -0.25 -51.02 -17.04
CA TYR A 213 -0.25 -52.47 -16.88
C TYR A 213 1.15 -53.10 -16.87
N ASP A 214 2.17 -52.38 -17.34
CA ASP A 214 3.52 -52.93 -17.50
C ASP A 214 4.33 -52.96 -16.19
N TRP A 215 3.90 -52.19 -15.18
CA TRP A 215 4.67 -51.98 -13.95
C TRP A 215 3.84 -52.07 -12.66
N GLU A 216 2.54 -52.36 -12.71
CA GLU A 216 1.71 -52.67 -11.53
C GLU A 216 1.07 -54.06 -11.66
N GLU A 217 1.47 -54.99 -10.80
CA GLU A 217 0.75 -56.24 -10.56
C GLU A 217 0.14 -56.22 -9.15
N LYS A 218 -0.98 -56.93 -8.95
CA LYS A 218 -1.56 -57.14 -7.62
C LYS A 218 -1.35 -58.58 -7.22
N ASP A 219 -0.77 -58.80 -6.05
CA ASP A 219 -0.67 -60.12 -5.46
C ASP A 219 -2.02 -60.70 -5.07
N ILE A 220 -2.02 -61.98 -4.72
CA ILE A 220 -3.18 -62.74 -4.19
C ILE A 220 -3.81 -62.01 -2.98
N ASP A 221 -3.03 -61.23 -2.24
CA ASP A 221 -3.44 -60.43 -1.09
C ASP A 221 -3.78 -58.94 -1.43
N GLU A 222 -4.00 -58.61 -2.70
CA GLU A 222 -4.24 -57.25 -3.23
C GLU A 222 -3.12 -56.21 -3.03
N ASN A 223 -1.93 -56.64 -2.61
CA ASN A 223 -0.77 -55.75 -2.51
C ASN A 223 -0.22 -55.41 -3.89
N THR A 224 0.02 -54.12 -4.16
CA THR A 224 0.62 -53.66 -5.42
C THR A 224 2.12 -54.02 -5.45
N ILE A 225 2.51 -54.92 -6.34
CA ILE A 225 3.90 -55.16 -6.74
C ILE A 225 4.24 -54.25 -7.92
N TYR A 226 5.39 -53.60 -7.84
CA TYR A 226 5.91 -52.79 -8.93
C TYR A 226 6.93 -53.57 -9.77
N ASN A 227 6.57 -53.94 -11.00
CA ASN A 227 7.45 -54.62 -11.95
C ASN A 227 8.32 -53.59 -12.70
N LEU A 228 9.34 -53.08 -12.02
CA LEU A 228 10.26 -52.07 -12.56
C LEU A 228 11.40 -52.74 -13.35
N THR A 229 11.77 -52.16 -14.50
CA THR A 229 12.99 -52.58 -15.20
C THR A 229 14.25 -52.27 -14.37
N PRO A 230 15.39 -52.96 -14.60
CA PRO A 230 16.63 -52.67 -13.87
C PRO A 230 17.06 -51.19 -13.93
N GLU A 231 16.81 -50.53 -15.06
CA GLU A 231 17.12 -49.11 -15.26
C GLU A 231 16.17 -48.20 -14.44
N GLN A 232 14.86 -48.49 -14.46
CA GLN A 232 13.87 -47.78 -13.63
C GLN A 232 14.15 -47.96 -12.13
N LEU A 233 14.59 -49.15 -11.72
CA LEU A 233 14.97 -49.45 -10.34
C LEU A 233 16.21 -48.66 -9.91
N GLN A 234 17.17 -48.45 -10.82
CA GLN A 234 18.32 -47.59 -10.57
C GLN A 234 17.90 -46.12 -10.35
N TYR A 235 16.97 -45.61 -11.18
CA TYR A 235 16.43 -44.25 -11.00
C TYR A 235 15.60 -44.12 -9.72
N ALA A 236 14.80 -45.12 -9.37
CA ALA A 236 14.05 -45.18 -8.12
C ALA A 236 14.98 -45.13 -6.90
N ALA A 237 16.06 -45.92 -6.91
CA ALA A 237 17.07 -45.92 -5.85
C ALA A 237 17.77 -44.56 -5.73
N LYS A 238 18.08 -43.92 -6.87
CA LYS A 238 18.67 -42.57 -6.89
C LYS A 238 17.71 -41.52 -6.33
N LEU A 239 16.45 -41.54 -6.76
CA LEU A 239 15.40 -40.66 -6.26
C LEU A 239 15.23 -40.80 -4.74
N ARG A 240 15.14 -42.04 -4.25
CA ARG A 240 15.07 -42.37 -2.82
C ARG A 240 16.25 -41.77 -2.06
N SER A 241 17.48 -41.94 -2.56
CA SER A 241 18.68 -41.39 -1.90
C SER A 241 18.67 -39.86 -1.79
N ILE A 242 18.15 -39.18 -2.81
CA ILE A 242 18.00 -37.72 -2.85
C ILE A 242 16.91 -37.28 -1.86
N SER A 243 15.76 -37.96 -1.87
CA SER A 243 14.65 -37.71 -0.96
C SER A 243 15.04 -37.92 0.50
N ASP A 244 15.79 -38.97 0.82
CA ASP A 244 16.29 -39.25 2.17
C ASP A 244 17.30 -38.19 2.63
N ARG A 245 18.14 -37.70 1.71
CA ARG A 245 19.06 -36.58 2.01
C ARG A 245 18.30 -35.29 2.27
N PHE A 246 17.31 -34.97 1.44
CA PHE A 246 16.44 -33.80 1.62
C PHE A 246 15.71 -33.87 2.96
N LYS A 247 15.07 -35.00 3.27
CA LYS A 247 14.37 -35.24 4.54
C LYS A 247 15.29 -35.01 5.74
N ARG A 248 16.49 -35.58 5.73
CA ARG A 248 17.47 -35.37 6.82
C ARG A 248 17.85 -33.91 6.99
N ASN A 249 18.06 -33.19 5.90
CA ASN A 249 18.39 -31.76 5.96
C ASN A 249 17.21 -30.93 6.46
N ALA A 250 16.00 -31.17 5.94
CA ALA A 250 14.78 -30.49 6.36
C ALA A 250 14.50 -30.69 7.86
N ILE A 251 14.66 -31.92 8.37
CA ILE A 251 14.49 -32.21 9.81
C ILE A 251 15.53 -31.46 10.64
N LYS A 252 16.80 -31.41 10.20
CA LYS A 252 17.86 -30.67 10.91
C LYS A 252 17.57 -29.16 10.95
N GLU A 253 17.16 -28.57 9.83
CA GLU A 253 16.79 -27.16 9.75
C GLU A 253 15.58 -26.84 10.63
N LEU A 254 14.54 -27.68 10.59
CA LEU A 254 13.37 -27.55 11.44
C LEU A 254 13.72 -27.66 12.93
N GLN A 255 14.62 -28.57 13.30
CA GLN A 255 15.05 -28.71 14.69
C GLN A 255 15.84 -27.48 15.17
N SER A 256 16.73 -26.95 14.32
CA SER A 256 17.45 -25.71 14.59
C SER A 256 16.48 -24.52 14.76
N TYR A 257 15.53 -24.37 13.84
CA TYR A 257 14.49 -23.35 13.91
C TYR A 257 13.64 -23.48 15.18
N LYS A 258 13.21 -24.71 15.51
CA LYS A 258 12.44 -25.00 16.72
C LYS A 258 13.19 -24.59 17.97
N ASN A 259 14.50 -24.88 18.05
CA ASN A 259 15.32 -24.50 19.20
C ASN A 259 15.43 -22.97 19.32
N ASN A 260 15.68 -22.27 18.21
CA ASN A 260 15.81 -20.82 18.17
C ASN A 260 14.50 -20.09 18.53
N HIS A 261 13.34 -20.69 18.22
CA HIS A 261 12.03 -20.07 18.43
C HIS A 261 11.20 -20.67 19.57
N LYS A 262 11.74 -21.64 20.30
CA LYS A 262 11.04 -22.32 21.41
C LYS A 262 10.58 -21.34 22.48
N GLU A 263 11.45 -20.39 22.84
CA GLU A 263 11.17 -19.40 23.88
C GLU A 263 10.05 -18.44 23.45
N TYR A 264 10.11 -17.91 22.22
CA TYR A 264 9.05 -17.05 21.68
C TYR A 264 7.69 -17.76 21.65
N LEU A 265 7.64 -19.02 21.21
CA LEU A 265 6.40 -19.79 21.17
C LEU A 265 5.85 -20.07 22.58
N SER A 266 6.72 -20.35 23.55
CA SER A 266 6.32 -20.51 24.95
C SER A 266 5.74 -19.22 25.51
N SER A 267 6.41 -18.09 25.27
CA SER A 267 5.96 -16.76 25.70
C SER A 267 4.63 -16.37 25.04
N LEU A 268 4.45 -16.63 23.74
CA LEU A 268 3.17 -16.40 23.05
C LEU A 268 2.04 -17.27 23.59
N ARG A 269 2.31 -18.54 23.93
CA ARG A 269 1.30 -19.42 24.56
C ARG A 269 0.89 -18.91 25.94
N LYS A 270 1.85 -18.45 26.76
CA LYS A 270 1.56 -17.85 28.06
C LYS A 270 0.74 -16.57 27.90
N LEU A 271 1.11 -15.72 26.93
CA LEU A 271 0.39 -14.49 26.64
C LEU A 271 -1.05 -14.77 26.16
N ALA A 272 -1.25 -15.79 25.33
CA ALA A 272 -2.58 -16.21 24.86
C ALA A 272 -3.47 -16.82 25.97
N GLN A 273 -2.86 -17.37 27.03
CA GLN A 273 -3.59 -17.92 28.18
C GLN A 273 -4.03 -16.83 29.18
N ASP A 274 -3.49 -15.62 29.09
CA ASP A 274 -3.85 -14.52 29.97
C ASP A 274 -5.24 -13.98 29.64
N LYS A 275 -6.21 -14.26 30.52
CA LYS A 275 -7.60 -13.81 30.39
C LYS A 275 -7.82 -12.36 30.79
N SER A 276 -6.81 -11.67 31.35
CA SER A 276 -6.93 -10.28 31.77
C SER A 276 -6.82 -9.29 30.60
N ILE A 277 -6.23 -9.71 29.49
CA ILE A 277 -5.94 -8.87 28.33
C ILE A 277 -6.74 -9.29 27.10
N TYR A 278 -6.96 -8.33 26.21
CA TYR A 278 -7.55 -8.53 24.89
C TYR A 278 -6.56 -8.06 23.82
N ILE A 279 -6.15 -8.97 22.94
CA ILE A 279 -5.19 -8.70 21.87
C ILE A 279 -5.94 -8.68 20.53
N THR A 280 -5.83 -7.59 19.79
CA THR A 280 -6.55 -7.41 18.52
C THR A 280 -5.75 -6.60 17.50
N ARG A 281 -6.21 -6.60 16.24
CA ARG A 281 -5.67 -5.75 15.18
C ARG A 281 -6.29 -4.34 15.29
N PRO A 282 -5.53 -3.27 14.99
CA PRO A 282 -6.11 -1.93 14.86
C PRO A 282 -7.03 -1.87 13.63
N ASP A 283 -8.01 -0.94 13.66
CA ASP A 283 -8.91 -0.66 12.53
C ASP A 283 -8.16 -0.34 11.23
N LYS A 284 -6.96 0.24 11.34
CA LYS A 284 -6.10 0.59 10.21
C LYS A 284 -4.65 0.14 10.46
N GLY A 285 -4.09 -0.57 9.49
CA GLY A 285 -2.68 -0.99 9.48
C GLY A 285 -2.46 -2.42 9.99
N LYS A 286 -1.18 -2.79 10.18
CA LYS A 286 -0.73 -4.14 10.56
C LYS A 286 -0.22 -4.24 12.00
N GLY A 287 -0.58 -3.28 12.85
CA GLY A 287 -0.13 -3.25 14.24
C GLY A 287 -0.82 -4.28 15.13
N VAL A 288 -0.41 -4.33 16.38
CA VAL A 288 -1.04 -5.11 17.45
C VAL A 288 -1.52 -4.16 18.53
N VAL A 289 -2.76 -4.30 18.98
CA VAL A 289 -3.34 -3.53 20.08
C VAL A 289 -3.61 -4.47 21.24
N ILE A 290 -3.17 -4.09 22.43
CA ILE A 290 -3.40 -4.85 23.66
C ILE A 290 -4.18 -3.97 24.62
N LEU A 291 -5.31 -4.46 25.11
CA LEU A 291 -6.24 -3.76 25.99
C LEU A 291 -6.48 -4.59 27.26
N ASP A 292 -6.87 -3.94 28.35
CA ASP A 292 -7.45 -4.67 29.48
C ASP A 292 -8.86 -5.15 29.10
N LEU A 293 -9.14 -6.44 29.28
CA LEU A 293 -10.38 -7.07 28.84
C LEU A 293 -11.61 -6.45 29.52
N ASN A 294 -11.54 -6.27 30.85
CA ASN A 294 -12.66 -5.72 31.62
C ASN A 294 -12.96 -4.26 31.23
N GLU A 295 -11.92 -3.44 31.03
CA GLU A 295 -12.09 -2.04 30.62
C GLU A 295 -12.67 -1.95 29.20
N TYR A 296 -12.19 -2.83 28.30
CA TYR A 296 -12.73 -2.93 26.96
C TYR A 296 -14.21 -3.30 26.97
N ILE A 297 -14.61 -4.34 27.72
CA ILE A 297 -16.00 -4.79 27.84
C ILE A 297 -16.88 -3.67 28.42
N ASN A 298 -16.43 -3.00 29.48
CA ASN A 298 -17.19 -1.92 30.12
C ASN A 298 -17.41 -0.75 29.15
N LYS A 299 -16.38 -0.31 28.44
CA LYS A 299 -16.50 0.74 27.41
C LYS A 299 -17.40 0.33 26.26
N MET A 300 -17.34 -0.94 25.85
CA MET A 300 -18.24 -1.46 24.81
C MET A 300 -19.70 -1.41 25.29
N HIS A 301 -19.98 -1.80 26.53
CA HIS A 301 -21.33 -1.67 27.09
C HIS A 301 -21.78 -0.22 27.20
N GLU A 302 -20.91 0.69 27.63
CA GLU A 302 -21.19 2.13 27.71
C GLU A 302 -21.58 2.69 26.32
N ILE A 303 -20.79 2.37 25.30
CA ILE A 303 -21.05 2.80 23.91
C ILE A 303 -22.34 2.17 23.37
N LEU A 304 -22.56 0.87 23.58
CA LEU A 304 -23.72 0.17 23.02
C LEU A 304 -25.03 0.53 23.73
N ASN A 305 -24.97 0.92 25.00
CA ASN A 305 -26.13 1.40 25.76
C ASN A 305 -26.47 2.87 25.49
N ASP A 306 -25.72 3.56 24.63
CA ASP A 306 -26.07 4.90 24.17
C ASP A 306 -27.21 4.84 23.13
N TRP A 307 -28.44 5.02 23.63
CA TRP A 307 -29.66 5.08 22.82
C TRP A 307 -29.78 6.33 21.95
N SER A 308 -28.89 7.33 22.12
CA SER A 308 -28.87 8.51 21.25
C SER A 308 -28.20 8.21 19.91
N THR A 309 -27.20 7.33 19.89
CA THR A 309 -26.42 6.97 18.69
C THR A 309 -26.76 5.59 18.15
N PHE A 310 -27.07 4.61 19.01
CA PHE A 310 -27.38 3.24 18.63
C PHE A 310 -28.85 2.89 18.88
N LYS A 311 -29.38 2.00 18.03
CA LYS A 311 -30.72 1.42 18.20
C LYS A 311 -30.66 -0.07 17.94
N THR A 312 -31.47 -0.82 18.68
CA THR A 312 -31.65 -2.25 18.43
C THR A 312 -32.37 -2.46 17.11
N ILE A 313 -31.93 -3.45 16.34
CA ILE A 313 -32.53 -3.78 15.05
C ILE A 313 -32.94 -5.26 15.11
N ASN A 314 -34.21 -5.54 14.81
CA ASN A 314 -34.78 -6.89 14.88
C ASN A 314 -34.42 -7.78 13.67
N HIS A 315 -33.80 -7.21 12.64
CA HIS A 315 -33.37 -7.94 11.44
C HIS A 315 -32.15 -7.26 10.83
N ASP A 316 -31.23 -8.04 10.25
CA ASP A 316 -30.06 -7.48 9.57
C ASP A 316 -30.47 -6.75 8.28
N PRO A 317 -30.29 -5.41 8.18
CA PRO A 317 -30.62 -4.66 6.98
C PRO A 317 -29.54 -4.78 5.89
N THR A 318 -28.39 -5.40 6.18
CA THR A 318 -27.22 -5.46 5.31
C THR A 318 -27.55 -6.18 4.00
N LEU A 319 -28.22 -7.34 4.08
CA LEU A 319 -28.68 -8.09 2.92
C LEU A 319 -29.60 -7.27 1.99
N LYS A 320 -30.52 -6.48 2.57
CA LYS A 320 -31.41 -5.61 1.78
C LYS A 320 -30.63 -4.49 1.08
N LYS A 321 -29.67 -3.88 1.79
CA LYS A 321 -28.81 -2.82 1.23
C LYS A 321 -27.87 -3.37 0.15
N GLU A 322 -27.30 -4.55 0.36
CA GLU A 322 -26.42 -5.23 -0.59
C GLU A 322 -27.18 -5.59 -1.87
N ASN A 323 -28.38 -6.17 -1.75
CA ASN A 323 -29.22 -6.46 -2.90
C ASN A 323 -29.61 -5.19 -3.66
N LYS A 324 -29.89 -4.09 -2.95
CA LYS A 324 -30.16 -2.79 -3.58
C LYS A 324 -28.93 -2.26 -4.32
N LEU A 325 -27.74 -2.35 -3.72
CA LEU A 325 -26.48 -1.96 -4.35
C LEU A 325 -26.19 -2.82 -5.58
N LYS A 326 -26.31 -4.13 -5.48
CA LYS A 326 -26.16 -5.08 -6.59
C LYS A 326 -27.09 -4.73 -7.74
N ARG A 327 -28.35 -4.39 -7.46
CA ARG A 327 -29.31 -3.95 -8.48
C ARG A 327 -28.87 -2.65 -9.16
N ILE A 328 -28.37 -1.67 -8.40
CA ILE A 328 -27.84 -0.41 -8.94
C ILE A 328 -26.64 -0.69 -9.84
N LEU A 329 -25.68 -1.50 -9.39
CA LEU A 329 -24.49 -1.86 -10.14
C LEU A 329 -24.83 -2.63 -11.43
N CYS A 330 -25.76 -3.58 -11.36
CA CYS A 330 -26.26 -4.28 -12.55
C CYS A 330 -26.92 -3.33 -13.56
N ASN A 331 -27.67 -2.34 -13.08
CA ASN A 331 -28.30 -1.34 -13.95
C ASN A 331 -27.28 -0.40 -14.58
N LEU A 332 -26.24 0.01 -13.86
CA LEU A 332 -25.13 0.80 -14.41
C LEU A 332 -24.36 0.02 -15.48
N LYS A 333 -24.11 -1.27 -15.23
CA LYS A 333 -23.51 -2.17 -16.22
C LYS A 333 -24.35 -2.30 -17.49
N LYS A 334 -25.66 -2.52 -17.34
CA LYS A 334 -26.59 -2.58 -18.48
C LYS A 334 -26.65 -1.27 -19.29
N ARG A 335 -26.34 -0.13 -18.66
CA ARG A 335 -26.30 1.19 -19.30
C ARG A 335 -24.91 1.54 -19.86
N GLY A 336 -23.92 0.67 -19.74
CA GLY A 336 -22.57 0.87 -20.30
C GLY A 336 -21.67 1.82 -19.50
N PHE A 337 -22.00 2.11 -18.23
CA PHE A 337 -21.14 2.93 -17.35
C PHE A 337 -20.08 2.11 -16.61
N LEU A 338 -20.26 0.78 -16.55
CA LEU A 338 -19.38 -0.25 -15.99
C LEU A 338 -19.41 -1.45 -16.93
#